data_AF-A0A9D9SL76-F1
#
_entry.id   AF-A0A9D9SL76-F1
#
_cell.length_a   1.000
_cell.length_b   1.000
_cell.length_c   1.000
_cell.angle_alpha   90.00
_cell.angle_beta   90.00
_cell.angle_gamma   90.00
#
_symmetry.space_group_name_H-M   'P 1'
#
loop_
_entity.id
_entity.type
_entity.pdbx_description
1 polymer ?
#
loop_
_entity_poly.entity_id
_entity_poly.type
_entity_poly.pdbx_seq_one_letter_code
_entity_poly.pdbx_strand_id
1 'polypeptide(L)' 'TLQIDSLHQVAQGSGLVWVNSDAGKVAAVQAAISAEPKPVRVPRERPPAVVLNEGPLVLVETRKDLKDMNLPF' A
#
# COMPACT_ATOMS: atom_id res chain seq x y z
N THR A 1 23.29 -17.03 -6.41
CA THR A 1 22.53 -17.90 -7.33
C THR A 1 22.10 -19.12 -6.56
N LEU A 2 20.88 -19.62 -6.76
CA LEU A 2 20.39 -20.80 -6.04
C LEU A 2 21.02 -22.06 -6.66
N GLN A 3 21.66 -22.92 -5.85
CA GLN A 3 22.26 -24.17 -6.33
C GLN A 3 21.19 -25.27 -6.43
N ILE A 4 20.55 -25.35 -7.59
CA ILE A 4 19.45 -26.28 -7.89
C ILE A 4 19.84 -27.76 -7.66
N ASP A 5 21.08 -28.15 -7.98
CA ASP A 5 21.53 -29.54 -7.81
C ASP A 5 21.53 -29.98 -6.34
N SER A 6 21.95 -29.10 -5.44
CA SER A 6 21.92 -29.36 -3.99
C SER A 6 20.49 -29.57 -3.50
N LEU A 7 19.54 -28.77 -4.01
CA LEU A 7 18.14 -28.89 -3.64
C LEU A 7 17.51 -30.18 -4.20
N HIS A 8 17.90 -30.61 -5.39
CA HIS A 8 17.49 -31.90 -5.95
C HIS A 8 17.97 -33.08 -5.08
N GLN A 9 19.21 -33.04 -4.57
CA GLN A 9 19.73 -34.07 -3.67
C GLN A 9 18.96 -34.14 -2.35
N VAL A 10 18.60 -33.00 -1.76
CA VAL A 10 17.79 -32.98 -0.53
C VAL A 10 16.41 -33.59 -0.76
N ALA A 11 15.75 -33.28 -1.88
CA ALA A 11 14.46 -33.86 -2.23
C ALA A 11 14.57 -35.39 -2.37
N GLN A 12 15.56 -35.89 -3.11
CA GLN A 12 15.79 -37.33 -3.28
C GLN A 12 16.10 -38.04 -1.95
N GLY A 13 16.96 -37.45 -1.12
CA GLY A 13 17.30 -37.98 0.21
C GLY A 13 16.10 -38.04 1.17
N SER A 14 15.07 -37.23 0.91
CA SER A 14 13.81 -37.23 1.67
C SER A 14 12.75 -38.15 1.05
N GLY A 15 13.07 -38.89 -0.02
CA GLY A 15 12.12 -39.73 -0.75
C GLY A 15 11.10 -38.94 -1.58
N LEU A 16 11.36 -37.65 -1.85
CA LEU A 16 10.49 -36.77 -2.62
C LEU A 16 10.96 -36.69 -4.08
N VAL A 17 9.99 -36.56 -5.00
CA VAL A 17 10.25 -36.35 -6.42
C VAL A 17 10.03 -34.88 -6.75
N TRP A 18 11.09 -34.23 -7.24
CA TRP A 18 10.99 -32.87 -7.76
C TRP A 18 10.48 -32.89 -9.20
N VAL A 19 9.32 -32.29 -9.44
CA VAL A 19 8.72 -32.17 -10.78
C VAL A 19 8.69 -30.69 -11.17
N ASN A 20 9.36 -30.34 -12.27
CA ASN A 20 9.33 -28.98 -12.81
C ASN A 20 8.21 -28.82 -13.84
N SER A 21 7.72 -27.60 -14.02
CA SER A 21 6.80 -27.26 -15.10
C SER A 21 7.53 -27.26 -16.45
N ASP A 22 6.78 -27.53 -17.53
CA ASP A 22 7.27 -27.40 -18.90
C ASP A 22 7.81 -25.99 -19.17
N ALA A 23 9.10 -25.89 -19.48
CA ALA A 23 9.78 -24.61 -19.65
C ALA A 23 9.21 -23.77 -20.80
N GLY A 24 8.72 -24.40 -21.87
CA GLY A 24 8.09 -23.72 -22.99
C GLY A 24 6.77 -23.06 -22.60
N LYS A 25 5.95 -23.78 -21.82
CA LYS A 25 4.68 -23.23 -21.29
C LYS A 25 4.91 -22.08 -20.31
N VAL A 26 5.90 -22.21 -19.42
CA VAL A 26 6.28 -21.13 -18.48
C VAL A 26 6.75 -19.90 -19.25
N ALA A 27 7.61 -20.07 -20.25
CA ALA A 27 8.09 -18.96 -21.08
C ALA A 27 6.95 -18.26 -21.84
N ALA A 28 5.99 -19.02 -22.38
CA ALA A 28 4.83 -18.46 -23.08
C ALA A 28 3.95 -17.61 -22.15
N VAL A 29 3.65 -18.11 -20.93
CA VAL A 29 2.87 -17.35 -19.93
C VAL A 29 3.64 -16.11 -19.47
N GLN A 30 4.95 -16.21 -19.23
CA GLN A 30 5.76 -15.07 -18.84
C GLN A 30 5.80 -13.98 -19.93
N ALA A 31 5.86 -14.39 -21.20
CA ALA A 31 5.78 -13.48 -22.33
C ALA A 31 4.41 -12.78 -22.40
N ALA A 32 3.32 -13.52 -22.19
CA ALA A 32 1.97 -12.96 -22.13
C ALA A 32 1.83 -11.92 -21.01
N ILE A 33 2.26 -12.24 -19.79
CA ILE A 33 2.26 -11.30 -18.64
C ILE A 33 3.08 -10.05 -18.95
N SER A 34 4.23 -10.21 -19.59
CA SER A 34 5.10 -9.08 -19.92
C SER A 34 4.54 -8.19 -21.04
N ALA A 35 3.70 -8.77 -21.90
CA ALA A 35 3.01 -8.06 -22.97
C ALA A 35 1.74 -7.33 -22.50
N GLU A 36 1.26 -7.58 -21.27
CA GLU A 36 0.08 -6.90 -20.73
C GLU A 36 0.33 -5.39 -20.62
N PRO A 37 -0.56 -4.55 -21.19
CA PRO A 37 -0.43 -3.10 -21.09
C PRO A 37 -0.69 -2.66 -19.66
N LYS A 38 0.28 -1.94 -19.08
CA LYS A 38 0.14 -1.38 -17.72
C LYS A 38 -1.05 -0.42 -17.69
N PRO A 39 -1.92 -0.50 -16.66
CA PRO A 39 -3.00 0.47 -16.49
C PRO A 39 -2.48 1.90 -16.49
N VAL A 40 -3.20 2.81 -17.16
CA VAL A 40 -2.85 4.23 -17.16
C VAL A 40 -2.96 4.75 -15.73
N ARG A 41 -1.84 5.20 -15.17
CA ARG A 41 -1.83 5.86 -13.88
C ARG A 41 -2.48 7.23 -14.03
N VAL A 42 -3.58 7.46 -13.32
CA VAL A 42 -4.19 8.79 -13.19
C VAL A 42 -3.71 9.42 -11.87
N PRO A 43 -2.77 10.39 -11.89
CA PRO A 43 -2.35 11.09 -10.68
C PRO A 43 -3.55 11.85 -10.09
N ARG A 44 -3.77 11.68 -8.79
CA ARG A 44 -4.75 12.49 -8.05
C ARG A 44 -4.14 13.85 -7.75
N GLU A 45 -4.91 14.91 -7.96
CA GLU A 45 -4.55 16.24 -7.48
C GLU A 45 -4.47 16.22 -5.95
N ARG A 46 -3.39 16.79 -5.39
CA ARG A 46 -3.25 16.93 -3.94
C ARG A 46 -4.12 18.11 -3.49
N PRO A 47 -4.90 17.99 -2.40
CA PRO A 47 -5.58 19.14 -1.81
C PRO A 47 -4.60 20.27 -1.47
N PRO A 48 -5.00 21.54 -1.61
CA PRO A 48 -4.15 22.67 -1.22
C PRO A 48 -3.82 22.61 0.27
N ALA A 49 -2.63 23.07 0.64
CA ALA A 49 -2.22 23.15 2.03
C ALA A 49 -3.09 24.18 2.79
N VAL A 50 -3.46 23.86 4.03
CA VAL A 50 -4.15 24.80 4.90
C VAL A 50 -3.19 25.94 5.23
N VAL A 51 -3.59 27.17 4.94
CA VAL A 51 -2.84 28.37 5.34
C VAL A 51 -2.99 28.52 6.86
N LEU A 52 -1.90 28.34 7.58
CA LEU A 52 -1.86 28.57 9.02
C LEU A 52 -1.83 30.08 9.29
N ASN A 53 -2.59 30.52 10.28
CA ASN A 53 -2.51 31.90 10.74
C ASN A 53 -1.26 32.04 11.63
N GLU A 54 -0.28 32.84 11.19
CA GLU A 54 0.97 33.12 11.92
C GLU A 54 0.83 34.28 12.94
N GLY A 55 -0.38 34.82 13.11
CA GLY A 55 -0.65 35.86 14.09
C GLY A 55 -0.47 35.37 15.53
N PRO A 56 -0.15 36.29 16.47
CA PRO A 56 -0.01 35.94 17.87
C PRO A 56 -1.34 35.38 18.42
N LEU A 57 -1.26 34.28 19.16
CA LEU A 57 -2.43 33.70 19.83
C LEU A 57 -2.95 34.68 20.89
N VAL A 58 -4.19 35.14 20.73
CA VAL A 58 -4.86 36.01 21.69
C VAL A 58 -5.81 35.18 22.55
N LEU A 59 -5.57 35.14 23.85
CA LEU A 59 -6.50 34.54 24.81
C LEU A 59 -7.73 35.43 24.95
N VAL A 60 -8.88 34.96 24.48
CA VAL A 60 -10.18 35.62 24.69
C VAL A 60 -10.97 34.82 25.72
N GLU A 61 -11.07 35.35 26.94
CA GLU A 61 -11.96 34.78 27.96
C GLU A 61 -13.41 35.11 27.60
N THR A 62 -14.17 34.13 27.10
CA THR A 62 -15.63 34.29 26.96
C THR A 62 -16.28 34.12 28.33
N ARG A 63 -16.30 35.19 29.15
CA ARG A 63 -17.18 35.21 30.34
C ARG A 63 -18.63 35.33 29.85
N LYS A 64 -19.26 34.18 29.58
CA LYS A 64 -20.70 34.13 29.29
C LYS A 64 -21.44 34.16 30.62
N ASP A 65 -22.18 35.23 30.89
CA ASP A 65 -23.02 35.29 32.09
C ASP A 65 -24.19 34.31 31.91
N LEU A 66 -24.18 33.25 32.72
CA LEU A 66 -25.17 32.18 32.65
C LEU A 66 -26.53 32.61 33.20
N LYS A 67 -26.60 33.74 33.93
CA LYS A 67 -27.87 34.26 34.47
C LYS A 67 -28.84 34.71 33.39
N ASP A 68 -28.32 35.19 32.25
CA ASP A 68 -29.13 35.72 31.15
C ASP A 68 -29.36 34.70 30.03
N MET A 69 -28.91 33.45 30.22
CA MET A 69 -29.10 32.37 29.26
C MET A 69 -30.38 31.58 29.57
N ASN A 70 -31.42 31.76 28.76
CA ASN A 70 -32.58 30.87 28.77
C ASN A 70 -32.20 29.51 28.15
N LEU A 71 -32.04 28.50 28.99
CA LEU A 71 -31.69 27.13 28.59
C LEU A 71 -32.95 26.25 28.64
N PRO A 72 -33.18 25.38 27.64
CA PRO A 72 -34.38 24.54 27.59
C PRO A 72 -34.20 23.30 28.46
N PHE A 73 -34.41 23.47 29.76
CA PHE A 73 -34.70 22.39 30.70
C PHE A 73 -35.90 22.77 31.57
#